data_AF-A0A2S9FNJ6-F1
#
_entry.id   AF-A0A2S9FNJ6-F1
#
_cell.length_a   1.000
_cell.length_b   1.000
_cell.length_c   1.000
_cell.angle_alpha   90.00
_cell.angle_beta   90.00
_cell.angle_gamma   90.00
#
_symmetry.space_group_name_H-M   'P 1'
#
loop_
_entity.id
_entity.type
_entity.pdbx_description
1 polymer ?
#
loop_
_entity_poly.entity_id
_entity_poly.type
_entity_poly.pdbx_seq_one_letter_code
_entity_poly.pdbx_strand_id
1 'polypeptide(L)'
;ARVQAITRPDGKPIKHTSIPFQMSMQGTTQRLNEKYMQDRMADMLVQADEMANTIKTMEKMSSLTAQMSEITHSMVTKMEGMVVDIESLRDSIANFDDFFRPIRNYFYWEPHCYNIPVCWAIRS
;
A
#
# COMPACT_ATOMS: atom_id res chain seq x y z
N ALA A 1 3.44 59.06 -44.10
CA ALA A 1 3.91 59.67 -42.84
C ALA A 1 5.40 59.39 -42.68
N ARG A 2 6.25 60.42 -42.66
CA ARG A 2 7.71 60.25 -42.45
C ARG A 2 7.94 60.01 -40.96
N VAL A 3 8.36 58.79 -40.60
CA VAL A 3 8.64 58.39 -39.22
C VAL A 3 9.81 59.22 -38.70
N GLN A 4 9.53 60.17 -37.81
CA GLN A 4 10.54 61.00 -37.16
C GLN A 4 11.16 60.17 -36.01
N ALA A 5 12.44 59.83 -36.13
CA ALA A 5 13.23 59.35 -35.01
C ALA A 5 13.67 60.56 -34.16
N ILE A 6 13.62 60.45 -32.84
CA ILE A 6 14.11 61.50 -31.94
C ILE A 6 15.62 61.68 -32.19
N THR A 7 16.02 62.82 -32.74
CA THR A 7 17.42 63.11 -33.05
C THR A 7 18.06 63.88 -31.91
N ARG A 8 19.29 63.50 -31.53
CA ARG A 8 20.19 64.34 -30.71
C ARG A 8 20.56 65.60 -31.53
N PRO A 9 20.93 66.75 -30.92
CA PRO A 9 21.37 67.97 -31.62
C PRO A 9 22.40 67.79 -32.76
N ASP A 10 23.13 66.67 -32.82
CA ASP A 10 24.08 66.32 -33.89
C ASP A 10 23.50 65.49 -35.07
N GLY A 11 22.17 65.42 -35.23
CA GLY A 11 21.52 64.91 -36.44
C GLY A 11 21.59 63.39 -36.70
N LYS A 12 22.29 62.61 -35.87
CA LYS A 12 22.29 61.13 -35.95
C LYS A 12 21.08 60.55 -35.18
N PRO A 13 20.27 59.65 -35.79
CA PRO A 13 19.18 58.97 -35.09
C PRO A 13 19.72 58.18 -33.90
N ILE A 14 19.08 58.30 -32.73
CA ILE A 14 19.46 57.50 -31.56
C ILE A 14 19.06 56.04 -31.87
N LYS A 15 20.04 55.11 -31.82
CA LYS A 15 19.79 53.69 -32.10
C LYS A 15 18.65 53.17 -31.20
N HIS A 16 17.76 52.34 -31.77
CA HIS A 16 16.69 51.66 -31.01
C HIS A 16 15.56 52.56 -30.47
N THR A 17 15.41 53.80 -30.96
CA THR A 17 14.38 54.76 -30.46
C THR A 17 13.34 55.16 -31.51
N SER A 18 13.32 54.50 -32.68
CA SER A 18 12.26 54.76 -33.65
C SER A 18 10.93 54.25 -33.08
N ILE A 19 9.86 55.03 -33.22
CA ILE A 19 8.51 54.66 -32.80
C ILE A 19 8.11 53.25 -33.32
N PRO A 20 8.45 52.85 -34.56
CA PRO A 20 8.20 51.48 -35.03
C PRO A 20 9.02 50.41 -34.29
N PHE A 21 10.25 50.71 -33.89
CA PHE A 21 11.09 49.77 -33.15
C PHE A 21 10.56 49.55 -31.72
N GLN A 22 10.16 50.61 -31.03
CA GLN A 22 9.54 50.51 -29.69
C GLN A 22 8.21 49.74 -29.74
N MET A 23 7.36 49.96 -30.75
CA MET A 23 6.15 49.17 -30.97
C MET A 23 6.45 47.69 -31.29
N SER A 24 7.46 47.43 -32.12
CA SER A 24 7.85 46.05 -32.47
C SER A 24 8.41 45.27 -31.28
N MET A 25 9.15 45.93 -30.38
CA MET A 25 9.62 45.32 -29.14
C MET A 25 8.47 44.94 -28.20
N GLN A 26 7.41 45.75 -28.15
CA GLN A 26 6.22 45.48 -27.34
C GLN A 26 5.49 44.19 -27.79
N GLY A 27 5.45 43.92 -29.10
CA GLY A 27 4.91 42.67 -29.65
C GLY A 27 5.82 41.46 -29.45
N THR A 28 7.15 41.62 -29.49
CA THR A 28 8.08 40.51 -29.28
C THR A 28 8.05 39.95 -27.86
N THR A 29 7.79 40.78 -26.84
CA THR A 29 7.62 40.31 -25.45
C THR A 29 6.38 39.44 -25.28
N GLN A 30 5.26 39.75 -25.95
CA GLN A 30 4.08 38.88 -25.94
C GLN A 30 4.38 37.51 -26.57
N ARG A 31 5.09 37.50 -27.70
CA ARG A 31 5.42 36.27 -28.42
C ARG A 31 6.43 35.39 -27.68
N LEU A 32 7.34 36.00 -26.94
CA LEU A 32 8.24 35.30 -26.00
C LEU A 32 7.46 34.69 -24.81
N ASN A 33 6.44 35.37 -24.30
CA ASN A 33 5.59 34.86 -23.22
C ASN A 33 4.64 33.74 -23.68
N GLU A 34 4.26 33.70 -24.95
CA GLU A 34 3.35 32.69 -25.49
C GLU A 34 3.94 31.27 -25.35
N LYS A 35 5.22 31.10 -25.66
CA LYS A 35 5.93 29.82 -25.45
C LYS A 35 5.97 29.42 -23.98
N TYR A 36 6.25 30.37 -23.09
CA TYR A 36 6.23 30.13 -21.64
C TYR A 36 4.85 29.65 -21.17
N MET A 37 3.77 30.28 -21.63
CA MET A 37 2.41 29.86 -21.28
C MET A 37 2.08 28.47 -21.82
N GLN A 38 2.51 28.12 -23.03
CA GLN A 38 2.33 26.79 -23.59
C GLN A 38 3.10 25.72 -22.80
N ASP A 39 4.36 25.98 -22.47
CA ASP A 39 5.18 25.06 -21.67
C ASP A 39 4.54 24.85 -20.27
N ARG A 40 4.01 25.90 -19.65
CA ARG A 40 3.27 25.79 -18.36
C ARG A 40 1.97 24.99 -18.47
N MET A 41 1.25 25.08 -19.59
CA MET A 41 0.07 24.23 -19.83
C MET A 41 0.46 22.77 -20.04
N ALA A 42 1.58 22.50 -20.72
CA ALA A 42 2.10 21.15 -20.88
C ALA A 42 2.51 20.52 -19.53
N ASP A 43 3.17 21.30 -18.66
CA ASP A 43 3.50 20.87 -17.30
C ASP A 43 2.23 20.51 -16.48
N MET A 44 1.15 21.29 -16.62
CA MET A 44 -0.12 20.99 -15.94
C MET A 44 -0.74 19.66 -16.42
N LEU A 45 -0.57 19.29 -17.69
CA LEU A 45 -1.03 17.99 -18.20
C LEU A 45 -0.24 16.83 -17.59
N VAL A 46 1.08 16.98 -17.45
CA VAL A 46 1.92 15.97 -16.78
C VAL A 46 1.52 15.82 -15.32
N GLN A 47 1.30 16.94 -14.62
CA GLN A 47 0.84 16.92 -13.23
C GLN A 47 -0.53 16.24 -13.08
N ALA A 48 -1.44 16.43 -14.03
CA ALA A 48 -2.73 15.75 -14.03
C ALA A 48 -2.60 14.22 -14.20
N ASP A 49 -1.69 13.77 -15.07
CA ASP A 49 -1.42 12.33 -15.24
C ASP A 49 -0.79 11.71 -13.98
N GLU A 50 0.13 12.43 -13.33
CA GLU A 50 0.74 11.99 -12.06
C GLU A 50 -0.28 11.91 -10.93
N MET A 51 -1.22 12.86 -10.84
CA MET A 51 -2.36 12.77 -9.92
C MET A 51 -3.24 11.56 -10.22
N ALA A 52 -3.51 11.25 -11.50
CA ALA A 52 -4.27 10.06 -11.88
C ALA A 52 -3.56 8.76 -11.45
N ASN A 53 -2.24 8.70 -11.57
CA ASN A 53 -1.44 7.56 -11.11
C ASN A 53 -1.45 7.42 -9.58
N THR A 54 -1.43 8.55 -8.86
CA THR A 54 -1.55 8.57 -7.39
C THR A 54 -2.92 8.06 -6.96
N ILE A 55 -4.00 8.46 -7.63
CA ILE A 55 -5.36 7.96 -7.36
C ILE A 55 -5.43 6.45 -7.57
N LYS A 56 -4.93 5.93 -8.69
CA LYS A 56 -4.88 4.47 -8.94
C LYS A 56 -4.10 3.72 -7.84
N THR A 57 -3.06 4.33 -7.31
CA THR A 57 -2.26 3.74 -6.22
C THR A 57 -3.04 3.71 -4.91
N MET A 58 -3.75 4.81 -4.59
CA MET A 58 -4.64 4.89 -3.43
C MET A 58 -5.80 3.90 -3.51
N GLU A 59 -6.41 3.72 -4.69
CA GLU A 59 -7.45 2.71 -4.92
C GLU A 59 -6.94 1.29 -4.69
N LYS A 60 -5.73 0.97 -5.18
CA LYS A 60 -5.09 -0.32 -4.90
C LYS A 60 -4.84 -0.52 -3.40
N MET A 61 -4.34 0.49 -2.70
CA MET A 61 -4.13 0.43 -1.25
C MET A 61 -5.44 0.20 -0.48
N SER A 62 -6.51 0.88 -0.89
CA SER A 62 -7.85 0.68 -0.32
C SER A 62 -8.36 -0.75 -0.55
N SER A 63 -8.25 -1.27 -1.78
CA SER A 63 -8.60 -2.64 -2.12
C SER A 63 -7.80 -3.67 -1.31
N LEU A 64 -6.49 -3.47 -1.15
CA LEU A 64 -5.65 -4.35 -0.35
C LEU A 64 -6.04 -4.33 1.13
N THR A 65 -6.37 -3.16 1.67
CA THR A 65 -6.83 -3.02 3.06
C THR A 65 -8.16 -3.77 3.28
N ALA A 66 -9.07 -3.71 2.31
CA ALA A 66 -10.32 -4.48 2.35
C ALA A 66 -10.05 -6.00 2.35
N GLN A 67 -9.16 -6.49 1.48
CA GLN A 67 -8.78 -7.90 1.44
C GLN A 67 -8.11 -8.35 2.74
N MET A 68 -7.25 -7.51 3.34
CA MET A 68 -6.64 -7.80 4.64
C MET A 68 -7.70 -7.97 5.74
N SER A 69 -8.73 -7.11 5.75
CA SER A 69 -9.84 -7.23 6.70
C SER A 69 -10.60 -8.54 6.51
N GLU A 70 -10.89 -8.93 5.27
CA GLU A 70 -11.59 -10.18 4.96
C GLU A 70 -10.77 -11.42 5.37
N ILE A 71 -9.48 -11.44 5.04
CA ILE A 71 -8.57 -12.53 5.41
C ILE A 71 -8.46 -12.65 6.94
N THR A 72 -8.34 -11.52 7.64
CA THR A 72 -8.26 -11.50 9.11
C THR A 72 -9.55 -12.03 9.72
N HIS A 73 -10.71 -11.65 9.18
CA HIS A 73 -12.00 -12.19 9.64
C HIS A 73 -12.09 -13.71 9.42
N SER A 74 -11.72 -14.21 8.23
CA SER A 74 -11.67 -15.64 7.95
C SER A 74 -10.71 -16.39 8.88
N MET A 75 -9.57 -15.78 9.22
CA MET A 75 -8.61 -16.33 10.17
C MET A 75 -9.21 -16.46 11.57
N VAL A 76 -9.94 -15.44 12.05
CA VAL A 76 -10.63 -15.49 13.35
C VAL A 76 -11.66 -16.60 13.38
N THR A 77 -12.52 -16.72 12.36
CA THR A 77 -13.52 -17.79 12.29
C THR A 77 -12.88 -19.18 12.30
N LYS A 78 -11.76 -19.36 11.57
CA LYS A 78 -11.02 -20.63 11.56
C LYS A 78 -10.37 -20.93 12.91
N MET A 79 -9.83 -19.92 13.59
CA MET A 79 -9.26 -20.05 14.92
C MET A 79 -10.33 -20.46 15.95
N GLU A 80 -11.51 -19.86 15.90
CA GLU A 80 -12.64 -20.27 16.75
C GLU A 80 -13.03 -21.73 16.52
N GLY A 81 -13.15 -22.16 15.26
CA GLY A 81 -13.41 -23.56 14.93
C GLY A 81 -12.31 -24.51 15.43
N MET A 82 -11.05 -24.13 15.25
CA MET A 82 -9.91 -24.91 15.75
C MET A 82 -9.92 -25.06 17.28
N VAL A 83 -10.32 -24.02 18.03
CA VAL A 83 -10.45 -24.10 19.49
C VAL A 83 -11.51 -25.13 19.89
N VAL A 84 -12.68 -25.11 19.24
CA VAL A 84 -13.74 -26.09 19.48
C VAL A 84 -13.27 -27.51 19.18
N ASP A 85 -12.55 -27.70 18.08
CA ASP A 85 -11.98 -29.01 17.72
C ASP A 85 -10.95 -29.49 18.75
N ILE A 86 -10.08 -28.59 19.23
CA ILE A 86 -9.09 -28.90 20.28
C ILE A 86 -9.77 -29.28 21.60
N GLU A 87 -10.83 -28.56 21.99
CA GLU A 87 -11.60 -28.88 23.19
C GLU A 87 -12.22 -30.28 23.10
N SER A 88 -12.81 -30.62 21.95
CA SER A 88 -13.37 -31.96 21.70
C SER A 88 -12.30 -33.06 21.76
N LEU A 89 -11.12 -32.82 21.16
CA LEU A 89 -9.99 -33.74 21.24
C LEU A 89 -9.49 -33.90 22.68
N ARG A 90 -9.38 -32.80 23.44
CA ARG A 90 -8.96 -32.82 24.85
C ARG A 90 -9.92 -33.66 25.68
N ASP A 91 -11.22 -33.46 25.52
CA ASP A 91 -12.22 -34.20 26.27
C ASP A 91 -12.26 -35.68 25.86
N SER A 92 -12.03 -35.99 24.58
CA SER A 92 -11.87 -37.36 24.11
C SER A 92 -10.65 -38.05 24.74
N ILE A 93 -9.51 -37.35 24.84
CA ILE A 93 -8.30 -37.84 25.51
C ILE A 93 -8.53 -38.01 27.01
N ALA A 94 -9.21 -37.07 27.66
CA ALA A 94 -9.53 -37.16 29.08
C ALA A 94 -10.41 -38.39 29.37
N ASN A 95 -11.44 -38.63 28.56
CA ASN A 95 -12.28 -39.83 28.65
C ASN A 95 -11.48 -41.12 28.44
N PHE A 96 -10.53 -41.11 27.50
CA PHE A 96 -9.63 -42.25 27.28
C PHE A 96 -8.73 -42.51 28.49
N ASP A 97 -8.07 -41.49 29.04
CA ASP A 97 -7.23 -41.65 30.23
C ASP A 97 -8.06 -42.08 31.44
N ASP A 98 -9.25 -41.52 31.66
CA ASP A 98 -10.12 -41.91 32.78
C ASP A 98 -10.63 -43.36 32.67
N PHE A 99 -10.83 -43.89 31.45
CA PHE A 99 -11.15 -45.31 31.25
C PHE A 99 -9.95 -46.23 31.57
N PHE A 100 -8.75 -45.87 31.12
CA PHE A 100 -7.54 -46.67 31.34
C PHE A 100 -6.94 -46.49 32.74
N ARG A 101 -7.27 -45.41 33.45
CA ARG A 101 -6.71 -45.09 34.77
C ARG A 101 -6.99 -46.16 35.84
N PRO A 102 -8.22 -46.70 36.00
CA PRO A 102 -8.48 -47.81 36.92
C PRO A 102 -7.70 -49.07 36.55
N ILE A 103 -7.59 -49.37 35.24
CA ILE A 103 -6.88 -50.55 34.72
C ILE A 103 -5.38 -50.43 35.00
N ARG A 104 -4.78 -49.27 34.69
CA ARG A 104 -3.38 -48.96 35.02
C ARG A 104 -3.13 -49.03 36.52
N ASN A 105 -4.01 -48.47 37.34
CA ASN A 105 -3.87 -48.50 38.80
C ASN A 105 -3.94 -49.93 39.37
N TYR A 106 -4.84 -50.76 38.83
CA TYR A 106 -4.95 -52.16 39.20
C TYR A 106 -3.66 -52.94 38.89
N PHE A 107 -3.14 -52.83 37.67
CA PHE A 107 -1.88 -53.49 37.28
C PHE A 107 -0.63 -52.88 37.93
N TYR A 108 -0.69 -51.64 38.44
CA TYR A 108 0.40 -51.03 39.21
C TYR A 108 0.59 -51.69 40.58
N TRP A 109 -0.50 -52.20 41.20
CA TRP A 109 -0.51 -52.79 42.54
C TRP A 109 -0.56 -54.34 42.55
N GLU A 110 -0.65 -54.99 41.40
CA GLU A 110 -0.73 -56.45 41.29
C GLU A 110 0.67 -57.13 41.33
N PRO A 111 0.95 -58.03 42.29
CA PRO A 111 2.26 -58.67 42.47
C PRO A 111 2.65 -59.66 41.34
N HIS A 112 1.71 -60.09 40.51
CA HIS A 112 1.96 -61.03 39.40
C HIS A 112 2.44 -60.36 38.09
N CYS A 113 2.45 -59.03 38.03
CA CYS A 113 2.74 -58.27 36.81
C CYS A 113 4.23 -57.90 36.58
N TYR A 114 5.19 -58.54 37.26
CA TYR A 114 6.62 -58.18 37.14
C TYR A 114 7.26 -58.61 35.80
N ASN A 115 6.83 -59.75 35.22
CA ASN A 115 7.46 -60.36 34.05
C ASN A 115 6.55 -60.46 32.80
N ILE A 116 5.35 -59.88 32.82
CA ILE A 116 4.40 -59.97 31.70
C ILE A 116 4.51 -58.70 30.82
N PRO A 117 4.81 -58.81 29.51
CA PRO A 117 5.00 -57.66 28.62
C PRO A 117 3.79 -56.74 28.52
N VAL A 118 2.57 -57.29 28.59
CA VAL A 118 1.32 -56.52 28.53
C VAL A 118 1.12 -55.64 29.77
N CYS A 119 1.58 -56.08 30.94
CA CYS A 119 1.51 -55.28 32.18
C CYS A 119 2.40 -54.04 32.10
N TRP A 120 3.59 -54.17 31.50
CA TRP A 120 4.49 -53.04 31.27
C TRP A 120 3.90 -52.02 30.29
N ALA A 121 3.25 -52.49 29.21
CA ALA A 121 2.61 -51.61 28.23
C ALA A 121 1.42 -50.82 28.81
N ILE A 122 0.65 -51.41 29.73
CA ILE A 122 -0.52 -50.77 30.36
C ILE A 122 -0.12 -49.87 31.56
N ARG A 123 1.06 -50.10 32.15
CA ARG A 123 1.63 -49.23 33.20
C ARG A 123 2.19 -47.90 32.66
N SER A 124 2.53 -47.87 31.37
CA SER A 124 3.17 -46.75 30.66
C SER A 124 2.22 -45.57 30.43
#